data_AF-I1IKV7-F1
#
_entry.id   AF-I1IKV7-F1
#
_cell.length_a   1.000
_cell.length_b   1.000
_cell.length_c   1.000
_cell.angle_alpha   90.00
_cell.angle_beta   90.00
_cell.angle_gamma   90.00
#
_symmetry.space_group_name_H-M   'P 1'
#
loop_
_entity.id
_entity.type
_entity.pdbx_description
1 polymer ?
#
loop_
_entity_poly.entity_id
_entity_poly.type
_entity_poly.pdbx_seq_one_letter_code
_entity_poly.pdbx_strand_id
1 'polypeptide(L)' 'MCEKDDDGQPTFLTKVAHKAVVKVNEEGTEAAAVMTALRGGGPIPKFVEFIADHPFTFLIMEERSGVIVFAGHVLDPTCK' A
#
# COMPACT_ATOMS: atom_id res chain seq x y z
N MET A 1 -12.99 -22.23 23.31
CA MET A 1 -13.86 -21.40 24.16
C MET A 1 -14.99 -20.94 23.24
N CYS A 2 -16.18 -21.53 23.31
CA CYS A 2 -17.32 -21.05 22.53
C CYS A 2 -18.02 -19.98 23.36
N GLU A 3 -18.03 -18.74 22.87
CA GLU A 3 -18.87 -17.70 23.47
C GLU A 3 -20.33 -18.08 23.26
N LYS A 4 -21.05 -18.20 24.38
CA LYS A 4 -22.47 -18.49 24.42
C LYS A 4 -23.21 -17.19 24.67
N ASP A 5 -24.29 -16.97 23.95
CA ASP A 5 -25.22 -15.86 24.24
C ASP A 5 -25.88 -16.06 25.61
N ASP A 6 -26.54 -15.03 26.14
CA ASP A 6 -27.29 -15.07 27.41
C ASP A 6 -28.33 -16.21 27.44
N ASP A 7 -28.79 -16.65 26.25
CA ASP A 7 -29.71 -17.77 26.03
C ASP A 7 -29.02 -19.15 25.89
N GLY A 8 -27.69 -19.23 26.11
CA GLY A 8 -26.92 -20.47 26.03
C GLY A 8 -26.69 -21.02 24.62
N GLN A 9 -27.07 -20.26 23.58
CA GLN A 9 -26.84 -20.63 22.18
C GLN A 9 -25.41 -20.30 21.74
N PRO A 10 -24.80 -21.14 20.89
CA PRO A 10 -23.49 -20.85 20.32
C PRO A 10 -23.58 -19.68 19.32
N THR A 11 -22.72 -18.69 19.50
CA THR A 11 -22.56 -17.60 18.53
C THR A 11 -21.72 -18.04 17.34
N PHE A 12 -22.06 -17.55 16.15
CA PHE A 12 -21.26 -17.77 14.95
C PHE A 12 -21.18 -16.49 14.11
N LEU A 13 -19.98 -16.21 13.59
CA LEU A 13 -19.73 -15.12 12.66
C LEU A 13 -20.30 -15.49 11.29
N THR A 14 -21.42 -14.88 10.90
CA THR A 14 -22.11 -15.21 9.64
C THR A 14 -21.55 -14.49 8.43
N LYS A 15 -21.08 -13.25 8.59
CA LYS A 15 -20.51 -12.44 7.51
C LYS A 15 -19.57 -11.36 8.04
N VAL A 16 -18.45 -11.17 7.36
CA VAL A 16 -17.57 -10.01 7.52
C VAL A 16 -17.33 -9.40 6.15
N ALA A 17 -17.38 -8.07 6.09
CA ALA A 17 -17.04 -7.31 4.89
C ALA A 17 -15.95 -6.29 5.25
N HIS A 18 -14.90 -6.24 4.44
CA HIS A 18 -13.83 -5.26 4.53
C HIS A 18 -13.80 -4.45 3.23
N LYS A 19 -13.75 -3.11 3.35
CA LYS A 19 -13.67 -2.20 2.22
C LYS A 19 -12.46 -1.30 2.42
N ALA A 20 -11.59 -1.25 1.42
CA ALA A 20 -10.41 -0.39 1.37
C ALA A 20 -10.50 0.53 0.16
N VAL A 21 -9.93 1.73 0.28
CA VAL A 21 -9.84 2.71 -0.82
C VAL A 21 -8.42 3.27 -0.80
N VAL A 22 -7.74 3.19 -1.94
CA VAL A 22 -6.42 3.80 -2.17
C VAL A 22 -6.59 4.86 -3.24
N LYS A 23 -6.19 6.10 -2.93
CA LYS A 23 -6.21 7.22 -3.88
C LYS A 23 -4.77 7.70 -4.09
N VAL A 24 -4.34 7.73 -5.34
CA VAL A 24 -3.00 8.19 -5.74
C VAL A 24 -3.14 9.56 -6.42
N ASN A 25 -2.34 10.54 -5.99
CA ASN A 25 -2.23 11.87 -6.59
C ASN A 25 -0.80 12.42 -6.44
N GLU A 26 -0.51 13.53 -7.12
CA GLU A 26 0.81 14.14 -7.17
C GLU A 26 1.21 14.81 -5.84
N GLU A 27 0.22 15.33 -5.10
CA GLU A 27 0.42 16.01 -3.82
C GLU A 27 1.15 15.12 -2.79
N GLY A 28 0.90 13.81 -2.79
CA GLY A 28 1.58 12.86 -1.89
C GLY A 28 3.04 12.54 -2.26
N THR A 29 3.48 12.87 -3.49
CA THR A 29 4.82 12.53 -4.01
C THR A 29 5.77 13.74 -3.97
N GLU A 30 5.22 14.96 -4.03
CA GLU A 30 5.99 16.22 -3.97
C GLU A 30 6.76 16.38 -2.65
N ALA A 31 6.24 15.84 -1.54
CA ALA A 31 6.87 15.92 -0.22
C ALA A 31 8.09 15.00 -0.02
N ALA A 32 8.27 13.95 -0.83
CA ALA A 32 9.35 12.97 -0.68
C ALA A 32 10.56 13.21 -1.60
N ALA A 33 10.44 14.13 -2.57
CA ALA A 33 11.49 14.46 -3.53
C ALA A 33 12.52 15.47 -2.96
N VAL A 34 13.08 15.21 -1.78
CA VAL A 34 14.32 15.88 -1.37
C VAL A 34 15.46 15.12 -2.04
N MET A 35 15.91 15.60 -3.20
CA MET A 35 17.15 15.12 -3.80
C MET A 35 18.30 15.45 -2.86
N THR A 36 18.74 14.49 -2.07
CA THR A 36 20.02 14.53 -1.37
C THR A 36 21.10 14.49 -2.43
N ALA A 37 21.49 15.66 -2.94
CA ALA A 37 22.65 15.80 -3.79
C ALA A 37 23.85 15.26 -3.00
N LEU A 38 24.26 14.03 -3.31
CA LEU A 38 25.46 13.42 -2.75
C LEU A 38 26.63 14.32 -3.18
N ARG A 39 27.07 15.20 -2.28
CA ARG A 39 28.31 15.96 -2.41
C ARG A 39 29.48 15.00 -2.28
N GLY A 40 29.74 14.22 -3.32
CA GLY A 40 30.88 13.34 -3.41
C GLY A 40 31.15 13.09 -4.89
N GLY A 41 32.34 13.46 -5.36
CA GLY A 41 32.77 13.40 -6.77
C GLY A 41 32.94 11.97 -7.33
N GLY A 42 32.02 11.07 -7.02
CA GLY A 42 31.88 9.78 -7.66
C GLY A 42 31.08 9.88 -8.97
N PRO A 43 31.06 8.82 -9.79
CA PRO A 43 30.24 8.76 -10.99
C PRO A 43 28.78 9.05 -10.65
N ILE A 44 28.12 9.89 -11.45
CA ILE A 44 26.68 10.14 -11.34
C ILE A 44 25.99 8.77 -11.37
N PRO A 45 25.17 8.42 -10.35
CA PRO A 45 24.43 7.17 -10.38
C PRO A 45 23.60 7.14 -11.66
N LYS A 46 23.65 6.03 -12.39
CA LYS A 46 22.85 5.86 -13.60
C LYS A 46 21.39 6.11 -13.22
N PHE A 47 20.78 7.11 -13.84
CA PHE A 47 19.36 7.36 -13.68
C PHE A 47 18.60 6.12 -14.16
N VAL A 48 17.82 5.53 -13.26
CA VAL A 48 16.90 4.45 -13.60
C VAL A 48 15.55 5.10 -13.84
N GLU A 49 15.04 4.95 -15.05
CA GLU A 49 13.69 5.39 -15.39
C GLU A 49 12.70 4.31 -14.96
N PHE A 50 11.68 4.69 -14.21
CA PHE A 50 10.58 3.81 -13.80
C PHE A 50 9.30 4.30 -14.46
N ILE A 51 8.80 3.52 -15.42
CA ILE A 51 7.57 3.82 -16.17
C ILE A 51 6.53 2.76 -15.79
N ALA A 52 5.48 3.17 -15.06
CA ALA A 52 4.37 2.32 -14.67
C ALA A 52 3.17 2.45 -15.64
N ASP A 53 3.43 2.27 -16.94
CA ASP A 53 2.45 2.36 -18.04
C ASP A 53 1.81 1.01 -18.41
N HIS A 54 2.02 -0.01 -17.58
CA HIS A 54 1.54 -1.37 -17.76
C HIS A 54 1.18 -1.96 -16.38
N PRO A 55 0.46 -3.10 -16.31
CA PRO A 55 0.02 -3.66 -15.03
C PRO A 55 1.14 -3.81 -14.00
N PHE A 56 0.88 -3.35 -12.78
CA PHE A 56 1.86 -3.36 -11.69
C PHE A 56 1.21 -3.70 -10.35
N THR A 57 2.04 -4.12 -9.39
CA THR A 57 1.65 -4.41 -8.00
C THR A 57 2.21 -3.33 -7.08
N PHE A 58 1.47 -2.97 -6.03
CA PHE A 58 1.93 -2.04 -5.01
C PHE A 58 1.71 -2.60 -3.60
N LEU A 59 2.57 -2.15 -2.67
CA LEU A 59 2.50 -2.42 -1.25
C LEU A 59 2.64 -1.10 -0.50
N ILE A 60 1.75 -0.84 0.46
CA ILE A 60 1.92 0.23 1.44
C ILE A 60 2.31 -0.46 2.74
N MET A 61 3.46 -0.10 3.29
CA MET A 61 4.07 -0.75 4.44
C MET A 61 4.37 0.27 5.54
N GLU A 62 4.14 -0.13 6.79
CA GLU A 62 4.61 0.62 7.94
C GLU A 62 6.10 0.27 8.18
N GLU A 63 6.98 1.27 8.04
CA GLU A 63 8.43 1.02 7.91
C GLU A 63 9.08 0.41 9.17
N ARG A 64 8.54 0.69 10.36
CA ARG A 64 9.17 0.27 11.63
C ARG A 64 8.91 -1.20 11.94
N SER A 65 7.68 -1.65 11.74
CA SER A 65 7.26 -3.04 11.97
C SER A 65 7.42 -3.90 10.73
N GLY A 66 7.51 -3.30 9.54
CA GLY A 66 7.50 -4.01 8.25
C GLY A 66 6.13 -4.58 7.87
N VAL A 67 5.06 -4.18 8.57
CA VAL A 67 3.72 -4.68 8.29
C VAL A 67 3.16 -4.07 7.01
N ILE A 68 2.66 -4.91 6.12
CA ILE A 68 1.91 -4.51 4.94
C ILE A 68 0.51 -4.08 5.37
N VAL A 69 0.22 -2.79 5.23
CA VAL A 69 -1.10 -2.20 5.56
C VAL A 69 -2.04 -2.22 4.36
N PHE A 70 -1.51 -2.13 3.14
CA PHE A 70 -2.27 -2.34 1.90
C PHE A 70 -1.43 -3.11 0.89
N ALA A 71 -2.08 -4.00 0.15
CA ALA A 71 -1.51 -4.67 -1.01
C ALA A 71 -2.55 -4.69 -2.13
N GLY A 72 -2.09 -4.49 -3.36
CA GLY A 72 -2.99 -4.48 -4.51
C GLY A 72 -2.23 -4.49 -5.83
N HIS A 73 -2.99 -4.58 -6.90
CA HIS A 73 -2.47 -4.51 -8.25
C HIS A 73 -3.36 -3.58 -9.09
N VAL A 74 -2.73 -2.87 -10.02
CA VAL A 74 -3.40 -2.02 -10.99
C VAL A 74 -3.26 -2.71 -12.33
N LEU A 75 -4.39 -3.18 -12.87
CA LEU A 75 -4.44 -3.76 -14.22
C LEU A 75 -4.74 -2.68 -15.27
N ASP A 76 -5.61 -1.74 -14.91
CA ASP A 76 -6.00 -0.61 -15.74
C ASP A 76 -6.33 0.57 -14.81
N PRO A 77 -5.56 1.68 -14.86
CA PRO A 77 -5.76 2.84 -14.00
C PRO A 77 -6.99 3.69 -14.38
N THR A 78 -7.66 3.40 -15.50
CA THR A 78 -8.85 4.14 -15.97
C THR A 78 -10.17 3.55 -15.45
N CYS A 79 -10.14 2.30 -14.97
CA CYS A 79 -11.27 1.62 -14.36
C CYS A 79 -11.67 2.27 -13.03
N LYS A 80 -12.97 2.53 -12.83
CA LYS A 80 -13.53 3.13 -11.61
C LYS A 80 -14.37 2.15 -10.80
#